data_AF-A0A535ZRI3-F1
#
_entry.id   AF-A0A535ZRI3-F1
#
_cell.length_a   1.000
_cell.length_b   1.000
_cell.length_c   1.000
_cell.angle_alpha   90.00
_cell.angle_beta   90.00
_cell.angle_gamma   90.00
#
_symmetry.space_group_name_H-M   'P 1'
#
loop_
_entity.id
_entity.type
_entity.pdbx_description
1 polymer ?
#
loop_
_entity_poly.entity_id
_entity_poly.type
_entity_poly.pdbx_seq_one_letter_code
_entity_poly.pdbx_strand_id
1 'polypeptide(L)' 'MSDQDQNNQVIEVLDEQQCQLLLRSRNIGRIAFSIEGVPEIFPVNYAADRSTVVFRDR' A
#
# COMPACT_ATOMS: atom_id res chain seq x y z
N MET A 1 4.83 -7.09 40.20
CA MET A 1 5.01 -7.66 38.85
C MET A 1 3.95 -7.01 37.98
N SER A 2 4.34 -5.98 37.23
CA SER A 2 3.44 -5.22 36.35
C SER A 2 3.67 -5.72 34.94
N ASP A 3 2.83 -6.67 34.51
CA ASP A 3 2.76 -7.10 33.12
C ASP A 3 2.08 -5.97 32.34
N GLN A 4 2.90 -5.07 31.77
CA GLN A 4 2.46 -4.14 30.75
C GLN A 4 2.31 -4.96 29.46
N ASP A 5 1.08 -5.32 29.10
CA ASP A 5 0.78 -5.91 27.81
C ASP A 5 1.19 -4.93 26.71
N GLN A 6 2.36 -5.22 26.14
CA GLN A 6 3.03 -4.44 25.12
C GLN A 6 2.23 -4.53 23.82
N ASN A 7 1.63 -3.40 23.43
CA ASN A 7 1.31 -3.04 22.04
C ASN A 7 0.43 -4.06 21.28
N ASN A 8 -0.85 -4.12 21.63
CA ASN A 8 -1.88 -4.83 20.86
C ASN A 8 -2.11 -4.14 19.49
N GLN A 9 -1.24 -4.40 18.52
CA GLN A 9 -1.42 -3.99 17.12
C GLN A 9 -2.49 -4.90 16.49
N VAL A 10 -3.75 -4.55 16.66
CA VAL A 10 -4.85 -5.26 16.00
C VAL A 10 -4.78 -4.98 14.51
N ILE A 11 -4.75 -6.04 13.70
CA ILE A 11 -4.86 -5.91 12.23
C ILE A 11 -6.31 -5.54 11.91
N GLU A 12 -6.50 -4.39 11.27
CA GLU A 12 -7.81 -3.92 10.80
C GLU A 12 -7.97 -4.22 9.30
N VAL A 13 -9.14 -4.75 8.92
CA VAL A 13 -9.54 -4.89 7.52
C VAL A 13 -10.17 -3.58 7.08
N LEU A 14 -9.60 -2.97 6.04
CA LEU A 14 -10.10 -1.73 5.47
C LEU A 14 -11.19 -1.99 4.43
N ASP A 15 -12.22 -1.14 4.42
CA ASP A 15 -13.17 -1.08 3.31
C ASP A 15 -12.56 -0.39 2.08
N GLU A 16 -13.29 -0.44 0.96
CA GLU A 16 -12.82 0.11 -0.32
C GLU A 16 -12.62 1.62 -0.24
N GLN A 17 -13.52 2.35 0.44
CA GLN A 17 -13.46 3.80 0.57
C GLN A 17 -12.22 4.22 1.37
N GLN A 18 -11.93 3.53 2.47
CA GLN A 18 -10.73 3.73 3.28
C GLN A 18 -9.47 3.46 2.46
N CYS A 19 -9.44 2.37 1.68
CA CYS A 19 -8.31 2.06 0.80
C CYS A 19 -8.07 3.16 -0.24
N GLN A 20 -9.13 3.63 -0.90
CA GLN A 20 -9.04 4.69 -1.91
C GLN A 20 -8.58 6.03 -1.30
N LEU A 21 -9.06 6.39 -0.10
CA LEU A 21 -8.63 7.59 0.62
C LEU A 21 -7.14 7.54 0.97
N LEU A 22 -6.67 6.41 1.50
CA LEU A 22 -5.27 6.21 1.84
C LEU A 22 -4.37 6.23 0.59
N LEU A 23 -4.78 5.56 -0.49
CA LEU A 23 -4.07 5.58 -1.77
C LEU A 23 -3.95 7.00 -2.33
N ARG A 24 -5.01 7.81 -2.27
CA ARG A 24 -5.02 9.21 -2.73
C ARG A 24 -4.16 10.16 -1.89
N SER A 25 -3.89 9.82 -0.63
CA SER A 25 -3.09 10.65 0.28
C SER A 25 -1.58 10.58 0.05
N ARG A 26 -1.10 9.68 -0.83
CA ARG A 26 0.32 9.47 -1.13
C ARG A 26 0.56 9.54 -2.63
N ASN A 27 1.81 9.81 -3.01
CA ASN A 27 2.24 9.95 -4.41
C ASN A 27 3.43 9.05 -4.78
N ILE A 28 3.94 8.25 -3.83
CA ILE A 28 5.03 7.29 -4.02
C ILE A 28 4.57 5.92 -3.56
N GLY A 29 4.72 4.93 -4.44
CA GLY A 29 4.29 3.55 -4.22
C GLY A 29 5.31 2.56 -4.76
N ARG A 30 4.93 1.29 -4.78
CA ARG A 30 5.74 0.19 -5.31
C ARG A 30 4.90 -0.60 -6.30
N ILE A 31 5.46 -0.88 -7.47
CA ILE A 31 4.86 -1.80 -8.44
C ILE A 31 5.68 -3.10 -8.44
N ALA A 32 5.00 -4.24 -8.49
CA ALA A 32 5.62 -5.54 -8.53
C ALA A 32 5.26 -6.23 -9.85
N PHE A 33 6.27 -6.71 -10.57
CA PHE A 33 6.11 -7.57 -11.74
C PHE A 33 6.56 -8.98 -11.37
N SER A 34 5.86 -10.01 -11.84
CA SER A 34 6.31 -11.38 -11.72
C SER A 34 6.87 -11.83 -13.07
N ILE A 35 8.19 -12.04 -13.13
CA ILE A 35 8.89 -12.52 -14.32
C ILE A 35 9.50 -13.87 -13.94
N GLU A 36 9.11 -14.92 -14.66
CA GLU A 36 9.55 -16.30 -14.36
C GLU A 36 9.33 -16.74 -12.89
N GLY A 37 8.27 -16.23 -12.25
CA GLY A 37 7.96 -16.54 -10.85
C GLY A 37 8.79 -15.77 -9.82
N VAL A 38 9.69 -14.88 -10.26
CA VAL A 38 10.46 -14.00 -9.39
C VAL A 38 9.81 -12.62 -9.36
N PRO A 39 9.47 -12.06 -8.17
CA PRO A 39 8.92 -10.72 -8.06
C PRO A 39 10.04 -9.67 -8.17
N GLU A 40 9.92 -8.78 -9.15
CA GLU A 40 10.70 -7.56 -9.26
C GLU A 40 9.87 -6.37 -8.78
N ILE A 41 10.40 -5.58 -7.83
CA ILE A 41 9.65 -4.51 -7.16
C ILE A 41 10.35 -3.17 -7.37
N PHE A 42 9.65 -2.20 -7.97
CA PHE A 42 10.19 -0.89 -8.29
C PHE A 42 9.43 0.24 -7.58
N PRO A 43 10.13 1.28 -7.09
CA PRO A 43 9.48 2.49 -6.60
C PRO A 43 8.95 3.30 -7.78
N VAL A 44 7.69 3.75 -7.71
CA VAL A 44 7.05 4.57 -8.76
C VAL A 44 6.38 5.78 -8.15
N ASN A 45 6.33 6.87 -8.91
CA ASN A 45 5.38 7.94 -8.61
C ASN A 45 4.02 7.54 -9.18
N TYR A 46 2.96 7.71 -8.39
CA TYR A 46 1.62 7.35 -8.80
C TYR A 46 0.59 8.43 -8.41
N ALA A 47 -0.56 8.38 -9.06
CA ALA A 47 -1.78 9.06 -8.65
C ALA A 47 -2.94 8.05 -8.68
N ALA A 48 -3.86 8.18 -7.74
CA ALA A 48 -5.06 7.34 -7.65
C ALA A 48 -6.31 8.19 -7.86
N ASP A 49 -7.20 7.75 -8.75
CA ASP A 49 -8.52 8.35 -8.93
C ASP A 49 -9.59 7.27 -9.05
N ARG A 50 -10.57 7.29 -8.14
CA ARG A 50 -11.63 6.29 -8.01
C ARG A 50 -11.00 4.89 -7.93
N SER A 51 -11.29 4.03 -8.89
CA SER A 51 -10.77 2.66 -9.01
C SER A 51 -9.54 2.55 -9.92
N THR A 52 -8.95 3.67 -10.33
CA THR A 52 -7.82 3.71 -11.26
C THR A 52 -6.55 4.21 -10.57
N VAL A 53 -5.44 3.50 -10.77
CA VAL A 53 -4.10 3.96 -10.38
C VAL A 53 -3.29 4.18 -11.65
N VAL A 54 -2.79 5.40 -11.83
CA VAL A 54 -1.82 5.73 -12.88
C VAL A 54 -0.46 5.90 -12.23
N PHE A 55 0.58 5.42 -12.91
CA PHE A 55 1.96 5.60 -12.47
C PHE A 55 2.82 6.02 -13.64
N ARG A 56 3.96 6.65 -13.34
CA ARG A 56 4.98 6.96 -14.33
C ARG A 56 6.21 6.11 -14.04
N ASP A 57 6.76 5.47 -15.07
CA ASP A 57 8.16 5.08 -15.05
C ASP A 57 9.04 6.32 -15.36
N ARG A 58 10.35 6.19 -15.19
CA ARG A 58 11.30 7.28 -15.45
C ARG A 58 11.77 7.24 -16.88
#